data_AF-A0A5B0EM11-F1
#
_entry.id   AF-A0A5B0EM11-F1
#
_cell.length_a   1.000
_cell.length_b   1.000
_cell.length_c   1.000
_cell.angle_alpha   90.00
_cell.angle_beta   90.00
_cell.angle_gamma   90.00
#
_symmetry.space_group_name_H-M   'P 1'
#
loop_
_entity.id
_entity.type
_entity.pdbx_description
1 polymer ?
#
loop_
_entity_poly.entity_id
_entity_poly.type
_entity_poly.pdbx_seq_one_letter_code
_entity_poly.pdbx_strand_id
1 'polypeptide(L)'
;MARPDQTADSSVSTPSKLSPKRLYGFLAAAEMVTWALLIIAMIIKYGVGPEIYVRIFGLTHGAVFIAYGLVTIFVWANERWSASRGILGLATAIIPFATLPFERSMLRRGLLSDSWRLAPGGDAPRGLIEKIQALALRRPILSVLAGVVLVVVITSVLLYIGPPGGGN
;
A
#
# COMPACT_ATOMS: atom_id res chain seq x y z
N MET A 1 -35.37 45.49 -4.08
CA MET A 1 -34.19 45.02 -4.84
C MET A 1 -33.40 44.09 -3.93
N ALA A 2 -33.78 42.80 -3.88
CA ALA A 2 -33.20 41.80 -2.98
C ALA A 2 -32.18 40.94 -3.74
N ARG A 3 -30.99 40.74 -3.18
CA ARG A 3 -29.97 39.81 -3.66
C ARG A 3 -30.44 38.38 -3.36
N PRO A 4 -30.60 37.50 -4.36
CA PRO A 4 -30.74 36.08 -4.08
C PRO A 4 -29.40 35.52 -3.60
N ASP A 5 -29.48 34.96 -2.42
CA ASP A 5 -28.58 34.03 -1.75
C ASP A 5 -28.26 32.83 -2.64
N GLN A 6 -27.05 32.79 -3.20
CA GLN A 6 -26.43 31.52 -3.55
C GLN A 6 -25.61 31.06 -2.36
N THR A 7 -26.29 30.44 -1.40
CA THR A 7 -25.68 29.45 -0.51
C THR A 7 -25.20 28.30 -1.40
N ALA A 8 -23.99 28.46 -1.93
CA ALA A 8 -23.25 27.36 -2.53
C ALA A 8 -23.09 26.32 -1.42
N ASP A 9 -23.95 25.30 -1.51
CA ASP A 9 -23.95 24.11 -0.69
C ASP A 9 -22.60 23.42 -0.94
N SER A 10 -21.61 23.82 -0.15
CA SER A 10 -20.30 23.23 -0.13
C SER A 10 -20.47 21.89 0.55
N SER A 11 -20.86 20.89 -0.24
CA SER A 11 -20.82 19.49 0.14
C SER A 11 -19.35 19.14 0.38
N VAL A 12 -18.85 19.47 1.58
CA VAL A 12 -17.55 19.06 2.07
C VAL A 12 -17.61 17.54 2.12
N SER A 13 -17.07 16.91 1.09
CA SER A 13 -16.92 15.47 1.01
C SER A 13 -16.13 15.03 2.23
N THR A 14 -16.82 14.45 3.21
CA THR A 14 -16.18 13.99 4.43
C THR A 14 -15.13 12.96 4.04
N PRO A 15 -13.82 13.21 4.28
CA PRO A 15 -12.78 12.36 3.77
C PRO A 15 -12.91 10.97 4.37
N SER A 16 -13.19 9.97 3.53
CA SER A 16 -13.31 8.57 3.96
C SER A 16 -12.09 8.18 4.80
N LYS A 17 -12.30 7.55 5.97
CA LYS A 17 -11.20 7.18 6.88
C LYS A 17 -10.18 6.27 6.20
N LEU A 18 -10.61 5.47 5.23
CA LEU A 18 -9.77 4.62 4.39
C LEU A 18 -9.83 5.13 2.95
N SER A 19 -8.93 6.03 2.56
CA SER A 19 -8.77 6.49 1.18
C SER A 19 -7.52 5.89 0.53
N PRO A 20 -7.43 5.82 -0.82
CA PRO A 20 -6.22 5.36 -1.52
C PRO A 20 -4.97 6.10 -1.04
N LYS A 21 -5.06 7.42 -0.98
CA LYS A 21 -4.00 8.30 -0.48
C LYS A 21 -3.52 7.94 0.92
N ARG A 22 -4.43 7.74 1.88
CA ARG A 22 -4.07 7.42 3.28
C ARG A 22 -3.45 6.04 3.40
N LEU A 23 -4.05 5.04 2.76
CA LEU A 23 -3.57 3.66 2.83
C LEU A 23 -2.19 3.51 2.15
N TYR A 24 -2.05 4.07 0.95
CA TYR A 24 -0.80 4.03 0.20
C TYR A 24 0.31 4.82 0.91
N GLY A 25 0.00 6.03 1.42
CA GLY A 25 0.93 6.84 2.19
C GLY A 25 1.39 6.18 3.49
N PHE A 26 0.46 5.54 4.23
CA PHE A 26 0.80 4.79 5.44
C PHE A 26 1.75 3.62 5.15
N LEU A 27 1.46 2.83 4.11
CA LEU A 27 2.32 1.70 3.75
C LEU A 27 3.68 2.14 3.21
N ALA A 28 3.75 3.21 2.43
CA ALA A 28 5.02 3.78 1.97
C ALA A 28 5.88 4.26 3.15
N ALA A 29 5.28 4.94 4.13
CA ALA A 29 5.98 5.36 5.35
C ALA A 29 6.41 4.17 6.21
N ALA A 30 5.54 3.18 6.40
CA ALA A 30 5.84 1.97 7.14
C ALA A 30 6.99 1.18 6.49
N GLU A 31 6.97 1.04 5.16
CA GLU A 31 8.03 0.36 4.40
C GLU A 31 9.37 1.06 4.60
N MET A 32 9.40 2.39 4.47
CA MET A 32 10.59 3.21 4.71
C MET A 32 11.15 3.03 6.14
N VAL A 33 10.28 3.02 7.15
CA VAL A 33 10.68 2.80 8.55
C VAL A 33 11.23 1.39 8.74
N THR A 34 10.60 0.37 8.14
CA THR A 34 11.09 -1.01 8.25
C THR A 34 12.43 -1.23 7.55
N TRP A 35 12.68 -0.55 6.43
CA TRP A 35 14.01 -0.51 5.80
C TRP A 35 15.07 0.08 6.75
N ALA A 36 14.76 1.21 7.38
CA ALA A 36 15.68 1.84 8.33
C ALA A 36 15.99 0.90 9.51
N LEU A 37 14.97 0.27 10.08
CA LEU A 37 15.14 -0.71 11.17
C LEU A 37 15.96 -1.93 10.72
N LEU A 38 15.76 -2.42 9.50
CA LEU A 38 16.52 -3.53 8.96
C LEU A 38 18.00 -3.17 8.77
N ILE A 39 18.31 -1.98 8.27
CA ILE A 39 19.69 -1.48 8.16
C ILE A 39 20.33 -1.34 9.54
N ILE A 40 19.61 -0.77 10.51
CA ILE A 40 20.07 -0.69 11.91
C ILE A 40 20.34 -2.10 12.47
N ALA A 41 19.46 -3.07 12.20
CA ALA A 41 19.65 -4.46 12.58
C ALA A 41 20.93 -5.04 12.00
N MET A 42 21.23 -4.72 10.74
CA MET A 42 22.44 -5.17 10.07
C MET A 42 23.68 -4.56 10.71
N ILE A 43 23.68 -3.25 10.98
CA ILE A 43 24.79 -2.58 11.67
C ILE A 43 25.03 -3.22 13.04
N ILE A 44 23.96 -3.49 13.81
CA ILE A 44 24.05 -4.16 15.12
C ILE A 44 24.61 -5.59 14.97
N LYS A 45 24.11 -6.38 14.00
CA LYS A 45 24.60 -7.74 13.75
C LYS A 45 26.11 -7.75 13.49
N TYR A 46 26.59 -6.87 12.60
CA TYR A 46 28.01 -6.84 12.23
C TYR A 46 28.89 -6.12 13.27
N GLY A 47 28.32 -5.28 14.13
CA GLY A 47 29.06 -4.55 15.15
C GLY A 47 29.14 -5.25 16.52
N VAL A 48 28.02 -5.80 17.01
CA VAL A 48 27.91 -6.37 18.36
C VAL A 48 27.42 -7.82 18.39
N GLY A 49 27.03 -8.40 17.25
CA GLY A 49 26.78 -9.85 17.08
C GLY A 49 25.33 -10.39 17.16
N PRO A 50 24.34 -9.81 17.85
CA PRO A 50 23.03 -10.44 18.03
C PRO A 50 22.21 -10.43 16.73
N GLU A 51 21.87 -11.62 16.24
CA GLU A 51 21.09 -11.80 15.00
C GLU A 51 19.57 -11.64 15.18
N ILE A 52 19.10 -11.61 16.43
CA ILE A 52 17.66 -11.55 16.76
C ILE A 52 16.97 -10.33 16.14
N TYR A 53 17.65 -9.18 16.12
CA TYR A 53 17.13 -7.94 15.53
C TYR A 53 16.90 -8.10 14.03
N VAL A 54 17.80 -8.79 13.33
CA VAL A 54 17.70 -9.04 11.90
C VAL A 54 16.52 -9.95 11.59
N ARG A 55 16.28 -10.97 12.42
CA ARG A 55 15.11 -11.84 12.27
C ARG A 55 13.80 -11.07 12.46
N ILE A 56 13.69 -10.27 13.51
CA ILE A 56 12.46 -9.52 13.82
C ILE A 56 12.21 -8.43 12.77
N PHE A 57 13.21 -7.59 12.49
CA PHE A 57 13.05 -6.48 11.55
C PHE A 57 13.02 -6.98 10.10
N GLY A 58 13.71 -8.06 9.76
CA GLY A 58 13.62 -8.71 8.45
C GLY A 58 12.23 -9.28 8.19
N LEU A 59 11.64 -9.99 9.16
CA LEU A 59 10.27 -10.49 9.05
C LEU A 59 9.25 -9.35 8.92
N THR A 60 9.38 -8.33 9.77
CA THR A 60 8.51 -7.15 9.74
C THR A 60 8.60 -6.43 8.41
N HIS A 61 9.83 -6.21 7.91
CA HIS A 61 10.07 -5.60 6.61
C HIS A 61 9.46 -6.41 5.48
N GLY A 62 9.68 -7.73 5.44
CA GLY A 62 9.12 -8.62 4.42
C GLY A 62 7.58 -8.59 4.38
N ALA A 63 6.93 -8.59 5.54
CA ALA A 63 5.47 -8.49 5.62
C ALA A 63 4.95 -7.14 5.09
N VAL A 64 5.61 -6.03 5.47
CA VAL A 64 5.25 -4.68 4.99
C VAL A 64 5.53 -4.52 3.49
N PHE A 65 6.62 -5.09 2.98
CA PHE A 65 6.96 -5.13 1.55
C PHE A 65 5.85 -5.80 0.73
N ILE A 66 5.38 -6.98 1.15
CA ILE A 66 4.28 -7.69 0.48
C ILE A 66 2.99 -6.87 0.56
N ALA A 67 2.66 -6.31 1.72
CA ALA A 67 1.47 -5.49 1.89
C ALA A 67 1.48 -4.24 0.98
N TYR A 68 2.62 -3.55 0.90
CA TYR A 68 2.81 -2.41 -0.02
C TYR A 68 2.62 -2.83 -1.48
N GLY A 69 3.20 -3.97 -1.90
CA GLY A 69 3.02 -4.50 -3.26
C GLY A 69 1.56 -4.78 -3.60
N LEU A 70 0.84 -5.47 -2.70
CA LEU A 70 -0.59 -5.79 -2.88
C LEU A 70 -1.45 -4.53 -2.98
N VAL A 71 -1.24 -3.56 -2.09
CA VAL A 71 -1.96 -2.27 -2.15
C VAL A 71 -1.56 -1.48 -3.39
N THR A 72 -0.32 -1.53 -3.83
CA THR A 72 0.12 -0.89 -5.08
C THR A 72 -0.63 -1.45 -6.29
N ILE A 73 -0.77 -2.77 -6.39
CA ILE A 73 -1.57 -3.42 -7.45
C ILE A 73 -3.05 -3.01 -7.33
N PHE A 74 -3.60 -2.98 -6.12
CA PHE A 74 -4.98 -2.58 -5.89
C PHE A 74 -5.23 -1.12 -6.31
N VAL A 75 -4.38 -0.19 -5.88
CA VAL A 75 -4.46 1.23 -6.24
C VAL A 75 -4.22 1.42 -7.74
N TRP A 76 -3.27 0.70 -8.34
CA TRP A 76 -3.03 0.74 -9.78
C TRP A 76 -4.32 0.44 -10.57
N ALA A 77 -5.02 -0.66 -10.25
CA ALA A 77 -6.29 -0.99 -10.89
C ALA A 77 -7.41 0.03 -10.56
N ASN A 78 -7.49 0.47 -9.30
CA ASN A 78 -8.50 1.44 -8.85
C ASN A 78 -8.28 2.86 -9.39
N GLU A 79 -7.07 3.27 -9.73
CA GLU A 79 -6.75 4.59 -10.28
C GLU A 79 -6.45 4.54 -11.79
N ARG A 80 -6.50 3.34 -12.38
CA ARG A 80 -6.20 3.09 -13.81
C ARG A 80 -4.86 3.68 -14.22
N TRP A 81 -3.85 3.50 -13.38
CA TRP A 81 -2.49 3.93 -13.73
C TRP A 81 -1.99 3.21 -14.99
N SER A 82 -1.14 3.88 -15.77
CA SER A 82 -0.42 3.23 -16.86
C SER A 82 0.49 2.12 -16.32
N ALA A 83 0.76 1.11 -17.14
CA ALA A 83 1.60 -0.01 -16.72
C ALA A 83 2.98 0.41 -16.22
N SER A 84 3.57 1.41 -16.86
CA SER A 84 4.84 2.02 -16.43
C SER A 84 4.81 2.54 -14.99
N ARG A 85 3.70 3.16 -14.55
CA ARG A 85 3.57 3.69 -13.19
C ARG A 85 3.37 2.58 -12.17
N GLY A 86 2.57 1.59 -12.51
CA GLY A 86 2.36 0.41 -11.67
C GLY A 86 3.66 -0.36 -11.43
N ILE A 87 4.40 -0.65 -12.51
CA ILE A 87 5.70 -1.31 -12.45
C ILE A 87 6.71 -0.47 -11.66
N LEU A 88 6.77 0.85 -11.90
CA LEU A 88 7.65 1.73 -11.15
C LEU A 88 7.31 1.74 -9.65
N GLY A 89 6.02 1.73 -9.30
CA GLY A 89 5.57 1.63 -7.90
C GLY A 89 6.04 0.35 -7.24
N LEU A 90 5.90 -0.80 -7.91
CA LEU A 90 6.41 -2.07 -7.40
C LEU A 90 7.93 -2.09 -7.27
N ALA A 91 8.65 -1.55 -8.27
CA ALA A 91 10.11 -1.45 -8.23
C ALA A 91 10.61 -0.60 -7.06
N THR A 92 9.86 0.41 -6.62
CA THR A 92 10.24 1.25 -5.48
C THR A 92 10.28 0.51 -4.15
N ALA A 93 9.57 -0.61 -4.02
CA ALA A 93 9.63 -1.43 -2.80
C ALA A 93 10.98 -2.16 -2.65
N ILE A 94 11.69 -2.37 -3.77
CA ILE A 94 12.99 -3.08 -3.78
C ILE A 94 14.12 -2.12 -3.42
N ILE A 95 13.97 -0.84 -3.76
CA ILE A 95 14.98 0.18 -3.54
C ILE A 95 14.74 0.84 -2.17
N PRO A 96 15.69 0.77 -1.23
CA PRO A 96 15.53 1.36 0.09
C PRO A 96 15.12 2.82 0.02
N PHE A 97 14.16 3.21 0.86
CA PHE A 97 13.63 4.57 0.97
C PHE A 97 12.95 5.14 -0.29
N ALA A 98 12.80 4.38 -1.38
CA ALA A 98 12.24 4.89 -2.64
C ALA A 98 10.71 4.95 -2.66
N THR A 99 10.03 4.20 -1.78
CA THR A 99 8.57 4.18 -1.65
C THR A 99 7.99 5.55 -1.28
N LEU A 100 8.64 6.28 -0.35
CA LEU A 100 8.15 7.59 0.11
C LEU A 100 8.31 8.71 -0.95
N PRO A 101 9.46 8.87 -1.64
CA PRO A 101 9.57 9.80 -2.78
C PRO A 101 8.60 9.48 -3.91
N PHE A 102 8.37 8.19 -4.19
CA PHE A 102 7.41 7.77 -5.21
C PHE A 102 5.98 8.15 -4.81
N GLU A 103 5.58 7.85 -3.57
CA GLU A 103 4.30 8.24 -3.02
C GLU A 103 4.08 9.75 -3.11
N ARG A 104 5.06 10.55 -2.67
CA ARG A 104 5.01 12.01 -2.75
C ARG A 104 4.93 12.52 -4.20
N SER A 105 5.57 11.83 -5.14
CA SER A 105 5.44 12.13 -6.57
C SER A 105 4.03 11.86 -7.08
N MET A 106 3.41 10.75 -6.67
CA MET A 106 2.04 10.40 -7.04
C MET A 106 1.01 11.37 -6.42
N LEU A 107 1.20 11.76 -5.16
CA LEU A 107 0.39 12.81 -4.53
C LEU A 107 0.47 14.14 -5.27
N ARG A 108 1.69 14.61 -5.58
CA ARG A 108 1.90 15.88 -6.29
C ARG A 108 1.29 15.88 -7.69
N ARG A 109 1.23 14.72 -8.34
CA ARG A 109 0.62 14.54 -9.67
C ARG A 109 -0.90 14.35 -9.63
N GLY A 110 -1.51 14.35 -8.43
CA GLY A 110 -2.96 14.13 -8.27
C GLY A 110 -3.41 12.71 -8.63
N LEU A 111 -2.51 11.73 -8.56
CA LEU A 111 -2.77 10.35 -8.99
C LEU A 111 -3.29 9.44 -7.86
N LEU A 112 -3.46 9.99 -6.66
CA LEU A 112 -4.02 9.33 -5.49
C LEU A 112 -5.24 10.13 -5.03
N SER A 113 -6.43 9.55 -5.19
CA SER A 113 -7.68 10.20 -4.85
C SER A 113 -7.98 10.16 -3.34
N ASP A 114 -8.79 11.10 -2.87
CA ASP A 114 -9.26 11.17 -1.47
C ASP A 114 -10.43 10.20 -1.18
N SER A 115 -10.98 9.55 -2.22
CA SER A 115 -12.05 8.55 -2.12
C SER A 115 -11.90 7.47 -3.19
N TRP A 116 -12.14 6.21 -2.85
CA TRP A 116 -12.07 5.13 -3.82
C TRP A 116 -13.10 5.29 -4.95
N ARG A 117 -12.63 5.27 -6.19
CA ARG A 117 -13.47 5.35 -7.41
C ARG A 117 -14.60 4.32 -7.42
N LEU A 118 -14.33 3.10 -6.94
CA LEU A 118 -15.28 1.98 -6.94
C LEU A 118 -16.00 1.77 -5.59
N ALA A 119 -15.93 2.73 -4.67
CA ALA A 119 -16.70 2.69 -3.42
C ALA A 119 -18.21 2.78 -3.70
N PRO A 120 -19.08 2.39 -2.74
CA PRO A 120 -20.52 2.63 -2.84
C PRO A 120 -20.81 4.11 -3.16
N GLY A 121 -21.53 4.38 -4.25
CA GLY A 121 -21.81 5.73 -4.74
C GLY A 121 -20.78 6.30 -5.73
N GLY A 122 -19.73 5.55 -6.06
CA GLY A 122 -18.75 5.88 -7.11
C GLY A 122 -19.11 5.33 -8.49
N ASP A 123 -18.09 5.11 -9.32
CA ASP A 123 -18.26 4.64 -10.70
C ASP A 123 -18.81 3.21 -10.79
N ALA A 124 -19.60 2.96 -11.83
CA ALA A 124 -20.08 1.61 -12.16
C ALA A 124 -18.91 0.73 -12.68
N PRO A 125 -18.66 -0.46 -12.08
CA PRO A 125 -17.57 -1.33 -12.49
C PRO A 125 -17.83 -1.94 -13.87
N ARG A 126 -16.85 -1.85 -14.78
CA ARG A 126 -16.96 -2.27 -16.19
C ARG A 126 -16.26 -3.59 -16.52
N GLY A 127 -15.59 -4.23 -15.55
CA GLY A 127 -14.87 -5.50 -15.75
C GLY A 127 -14.80 -6.37 -14.50
N LEU A 128 -14.24 -7.59 -14.62
CA LEU A 128 -14.13 -8.55 -13.51
C LEU A 128 -13.29 -7.99 -12.34
N ILE A 129 -12.14 -7.40 -12.66
CA ILE A 129 -11.25 -6.78 -11.67
C ILE A 129 -11.98 -5.67 -10.91
N GLU A 130 -12.66 -4.77 -11.63
CA GLU A 130 -13.40 -3.67 -11.01
C GLU A 130 -14.58 -4.17 -10.16
N LYS A 131 -15.25 -5.26 -10.57
CA LYS A 131 -16.30 -5.90 -9.76
C LYS A 131 -15.76 -6.47 -8.45
N ILE A 132 -14.59 -7.14 -8.50
CA ILE A 132 -13.91 -7.66 -7.31
C ILE A 132 -13.50 -6.50 -6.40
N GLN A 133 -12.93 -5.42 -6.95
CA GLN A 133 -12.57 -4.24 -6.17
C GLN A 133 -13.78 -3.55 -5.56
N ALA A 134 -14.85 -3.37 -6.31
CA ALA A 134 -16.10 -2.82 -5.79
C ALA A 134 -16.68 -3.70 -4.66
N LEU A 135 -16.62 -5.03 -4.80
CA LEU A 135 -17.03 -5.95 -3.74
C LEU A 135 -16.14 -5.83 -2.50
N ALA A 136 -14.82 -5.75 -2.69
CA ALA A 136 -13.85 -5.56 -1.62
C ALA A 136 -14.13 -4.25 -0.86
N LEU A 137 -14.42 -3.16 -1.57
CA LEU A 137 -14.74 -1.86 -0.99
C LEU A 137 -16.11 -1.82 -0.30
N ARG A 138 -17.07 -2.65 -0.73
CA ARG A 138 -18.37 -2.82 -0.05
C ARG A 138 -18.26 -3.53 1.30
N ARG A 139 -17.21 -4.34 1.51
CA ARG A 139 -16.98 -5.12 2.74
C ARG A 139 -15.58 -4.85 3.29
N PRO A 140 -15.30 -3.63 3.80
CA PRO A 140 -13.93 -3.19 4.11
C PRO A 140 -13.24 -4.08 5.15
N ILE A 141 -13.95 -4.54 6.18
CA ILE A 141 -13.38 -5.41 7.23
C ILE A 141 -12.93 -6.75 6.63
N LEU A 142 -13.78 -7.38 5.82
CA LEU A 142 -13.44 -8.66 5.19
C LEU A 142 -12.27 -8.51 4.22
N SER A 143 -12.18 -7.40 3.51
CA SER A 143 -11.06 -7.12 2.61
C SER A 143 -9.75 -6.92 3.35
N VAL A 144 -9.78 -6.20 4.49
CA VAL A 144 -8.61 -6.05 5.35
C VAL A 144 -8.18 -7.41 5.92
N LEU A 145 -9.12 -8.21 6.43
CA LEU A 145 -8.83 -9.54 6.95
C LEU A 145 -8.26 -10.47 5.85
N ALA A 146 -8.87 -10.49 4.67
CA ALA A 146 -8.39 -11.27 3.54
C ALA A 146 -6.99 -10.81 3.09
N GLY A 147 -6.73 -9.50 3.08
CA GLY A 147 -5.41 -8.94 2.80
C GLY A 147 -4.37 -9.34 3.83
N VAL A 148 -4.69 -9.29 5.12
CA VAL A 148 -3.79 -9.74 6.21
C VAL A 148 -3.50 -11.23 6.09
N VAL A 149 -4.53 -12.06 5.88
CA VAL A 149 -4.36 -13.50 5.67
C VAL A 149 -3.48 -13.76 4.44
N LEU A 150 -3.69 -13.04 3.34
CA LEU A 150 -2.87 -13.18 2.14
C LEU A 150 -1.41 -12.81 2.40
N VAL A 151 -1.14 -11.71 3.11
CA VAL A 151 0.23 -11.32 3.50
C VAL A 151 0.87 -12.43 4.35
N VAL A 152 0.17 -12.91 5.39
CA VAL A 152 0.68 -13.97 6.26
C VAL A 152 0.98 -15.24 5.46
N VAL A 153 0.07 -15.68 4.60
CA VAL A 153 0.26 -16.86 3.76
C VAL A 153 1.47 -16.69 2.84
N ILE A 154 1.60 -15.56 2.14
CA ILE A 154 2.74 -15.31 1.25
C ILE A 154 4.05 -15.30 2.06
N THR A 155 4.08 -14.59 3.19
CA THR A 155 5.26 -14.55 4.07
C THR A 155 5.62 -15.96 4.56
N SER A 156 4.66 -16.74 5.05
CA SER A 156 4.90 -18.11 5.51
C SER A 156 5.40 -19.03 4.39
N VAL A 157 4.84 -18.93 3.18
CA VAL A 157 5.31 -19.70 2.01
C VAL A 157 6.74 -19.32 1.65
N LEU A 158 7.08 -18.03 1.61
CA LEU A 158 8.44 -17.58 1.32
C LEU A 158 9.45 -18.04 2.38
N LEU A 159 9.04 -18.06 3.65
CA LEU A 159 9.87 -18.60 4.74
C LEU A 159 10.05 -20.13 4.63
N TYR A 160 9.01 -20.85 4.21
CA TYR A 160 9.06 -22.29 4.01
C TYR A 160 9.98 -22.69 2.85
N ILE A 161 9.92 -21.95 1.73
CA ILE A 161 10.78 -22.19 0.56
C ILE A 161 12.25 -21.86 0.87
N GLY A 162 12.50 -20.90 1.77
CA GLY A 162 13.84 -20.44 2.12
C GLY A 162 14.49 -19.62 1.00
N PRO A 163 15.70 -19.06 1.25
CA PRO A 163 16.41 -18.29 0.24
C PRO A 163 16.77 -19.16 -0.98
N PRO A 164 16.47 -18.73 -2.22
CA PRO A 164 16.93 -19.43 -3.41
C PRO A 164 18.46 -19.42 -3.43
N GLY A 165 19.08 -20.58 -3.16
CA GLY A 165 20.53 -20.75 -3.01
C GLY A 165 20.95 -21.53 -1.76
N GLY A 166 20.05 -21.79 -0.80
CA GLY A 166 20.29 -22.61 0.39
C GLY A 166 20.15 -24.11 0.16
N GLY A 167 20.76 -24.64 -0.91
CA GLY A 167 20.88 -26.09 -1.10
C GLY A 167 21.98 -26.64 -0.19
N ASN A 168 21.64 -27.71 0.54
CA ASN A 168 22.58 -28.51 1.33
C ASN A 168 23.74 -29.04 0.48
#